data_AF-A0A6A8AQU5-F1
#
_entry.id   AF-A0A6A8AQU5-F1
#
_cell.length_a   1.000
_cell.length_b   1.000
_cell.length_c   1.000
_cell.angle_alpha   90.00
_cell.angle_beta   90.00
_cell.angle_gamma   90.00
#
_symmetry.space_group_name_H-M   'P 1'
#
loop_
_entity.id
_entity.type
_entity.pdbx_description
1 polymer ?
#
loop_
_entity_poly.entity_id
_entity_poly.type
_entity_poly.pdbx_seq_one_letter_code
_entity_poly.pdbx_strand_id
1 'polypeptide(L)'
;MIIPSKEQLKRLLSRIDRYFLLQTALVFAAFTVPLVILYILDAGSFYLLWKGRAPYLLFLWLFFVEVALGWKKLKTERTIFWTKKTVLAAVILLLPTVYSVGLHFGLQAGIVELGKAVGVPAEQYGEWYLTHSWPFSFEYILFAVFFVTSIWLLYGVRGLKTFAVSSFFIGGVGVFYMIDTFYPYGTFTVLQSFVPVTVYGASSILNLLGYGTQTFSGGR
;
A
#
# COMPACT_ATOMS: atom_id res chain seq x y z
N MET A 1 -7.28 26.32 41.14
CA MET A 1 -7.96 26.96 40.00
C MET A 1 -8.10 25.93 38.88
N ILE A 2 -9.27 25.31 38.74
CA ILE A 2 -9.52 24.25 37.76
C ILE A 2 -9.81 24.94 36.42
N ILE A 3 -8.89 24.83 35.46
CA ILE A 3 -9.09 25.40 34.13
C ILE A 3 -10.28 24.67 33.49
N PRO A 4 -11.29 25.38 32.94
CA PRO A 4 -12.43 24.72 32.31
C PRO A 4 -11.97 23.81 31.17
N SER A 5 -12.48 22.58 31.09
CA SER A 5 -12.15 21.60 30.04
C SER A 5 -12.23 22.19 28.62
N LYS A 6 -13.18 23.09 28.37
CA LYS A 6 -13.33 23.81 27.10
C LYS A 6 -12.16 24.78 26.80
N GLU A 7 -11.65 25.49 27.81
CA GLU A 7 -10.49 26.38 27.69
C GLU A 7 -9.19 25.59 27.48
N GLN A 8 -9.05 24.42 28.12
CA GLN A 8 -7.94 23.50 27.88
C GLN A 8 -7.98 22.93 26.46
N LEU A 9 -9.16 22.51 26.00
CA LEU A 9 -9.37 22.02 24.63
C LEU A 9 -9.07 23.11 23.60
N LYS A 10 -9.51 24.34 23.86
CA LYS A 10 -9.27 25.50 22.97
C LYS A 10 -7.80 25.90 22.92
N ARG A 11 -7.06 25.83 24.04
CA ARG A 11 -5.59 26.02 24.08
C ARG A 11 -4.81 24.88 23.42
N LEU A 12 -5.30 23.65 23.54
CA LEU A 12 -4.74 22.49 22.81
C LEU A 12 -4.95 22.65 21.31
N LEU A 13 -6.16 22.98 20.88
CA LEU A 13 -6.52 23.20 19.48
C LEU A 13 -5.83 24.43 18.86
N SER A 14 -5.59 25.50 19.63
CA SER A 14 -4.88 26.69 19.13
C SER A 14 -3.38 26.47 18.94
N ARG A 15 -2.78 25.49 19.63
CA ARG A 15 -1.40 25.05 19.39
C ARG A 15 -1.24 24.15 18.16
N ILE A 16 -2.35 23.62 17.64
CA ILE A 16 -2.34 22.72 16.51
C ILE A 16 -2.42 23.53 15.22
N ASP A 17 -1.42 23.30 14.36
CA ASP A 17 -1.34 23.94 13.07
C ASP A 17 -2.40 23.36 12.13
N ARG A 18 -3.52 24.08 11.97
CA ARG A 18 -4.70 23.64 11.21
C ARG A 18 -4.35 23.26 9.76
N TYR A 19 -3.40 23.95 9.14
CA TYR A 19 -3.00 23.67 7.76
C TYR A 19 -2.20 22.37 7.66
N PHE A 20 -1.34 22.09 8.65
CA PHE A 20 -0.62 20.82 8.71
C PHE A 20 -1.56 19.64 8.95
N LEU A 21 -2.55 19.82 9.84
CA LEU A 21 -3.62 18.85 10.03
C LEU A 21 -4.38 18.57 8.73
N LEU A 22 -4.81 19.62 8.03
CA LEU A 22 -5.54 19.50 6.77
C LEU A 22 -4.72 18.76 5.73
N GLN A 23 -3.45 19.12 5.53
CA GLN A 23 -2.57 18.43 4.58
C GLN A 23 -2.40 16.95 4.93
N THR A 24 -2.15 16.63 6.20
CA THR A 24 -1.98 15.25 6.66
C THR A 24 -3.28 14.45 6.49
N ALA A 25 -4.41 15.05 6.86
CA ALA A 25 -5.74 14.45 6.70
C ALA A 25 -6.08 14.22 5.22
N LEU A 26 -5.70 15.14 4.32
CA LEU A 26 -5.91 14.99 2.88
C LEU A 26 -5.11 13.81 2.32
N VAL A 27 -3.84 13.66 2.70
CA VAL A 27 -3.05 12.49 2.28
C VAL A 27 -3.67 11.21 2.83
N PHE A 28 -4.10 11.20 4.09
CA PHE A 28 -4.73 10.02 4.67
C PHE A 28 -6.06 9.66 3.99
N ALA A 29 -6.89 10.66 3.70
CA ALA A 29 -8.14 10.51 2.99
C ALA A 29 -7.93 10.00 1.56
N ALA A 30 -6.90 10.48 0.86
CA ALA A 30 -6.59 10.09 -0.52
C ALA A 30 -6.33 8.59 -0.71
N PHE A 31 -5.91 7.88 0.34
CA PHE A 31 -5.73 6.42 0.31
C PHE A 31 -6.85 5.67 1.05
N THR A 32 -7.52 6.30 2.02
CA THR A 32 -8.63 5.65 2.73
C THR A 32 -9.91 5.63 1.89
N VAL A 33 -10.28 6.76 1.27
CA VAL A 33 -11.49 6.89 0.44
C VAL A 33 -11.53 5.89 -0.72
N PRO A 34 -10.49 5.75 -1.57
CA PRO A 34 -10.53 4.76 -2.65
C PRO A 34 -10.64 3.34 -2.12
N LEU A 35 -10.03 3.01 -0.98
CA LEU A 35 -10.14 1.67 -0.39
C LEU A 35 -11.54 1.39 0.15
N VAL A 36 -12.21 2.39 0.73
CA VAL A 36 -13.62 2.28 1.12
C VAL A 36 -14.50 2.07 -0.12
N ILE A 37 -14.25 2.82 -1.19
CA ILE A 37 -14.95 2.62 -2.47
C ILE A 37 -14.73 1.19 -2.96
N LEU A 38 -13.49 0.72 -3.07
CA LEU A 38 -13.17 -0.65 -3.49
C LEU A 38 -13.81 -1.71 -2.59
N TYR A 39 -13.89 -1.47 -1.27
CA TYR A 39 -14.52 -2.40 -0.34
C TYR A 39 -16.05 -2.48 -0.55
N ILE A 40 -16.71 -1.36 -0.81
CA ILE A 40 -18.15 -1.33 -1.11
C ILE A 40 -18.44 -2.10 -2.41
N LEU A 41 -17.54 -1.97 -3.39
CA LEU A 41 -17.72 -2.54 -4.72
C LEU A 41 -17.37 -4.02 -4.79
N ASP A 42 -16.34 -4.45 -4.05
CA ASP A 42 -15.82 -5.81 -4.05
C ASP A 42 -15.20 -6.13 -2.68
N ALA A 43 -16.07 -6.33 -1.69
CA ALA A 43 -15.68 -6.73 -0.34
C ALA A 43 -14.94 -8.08 -0.33
N GLY A 44 -15.25 -8.96 -1.28
CA GLY A 44 -14.65 -10.28 -1.46
C GLY A 44 -13.13 -10.21 -1.55
N SER A 45 -12.62 -9.27 -2.35
CA SER A 45 -11.18 -9.04 -2.51
C SER A 45 -10.43 -8.73 -1.20
N PHE A 46 -11.10 -8.19 -0.18
CA PHE A 46 -10.48 -7.85 1.10
C PHE A 46 -10.36 -9.04 2.07
N TYR A 47 -10.97 -10.18 1.77
CA TYR A 47 -10.77 -11.41 2.54
C TYR A 47 -9.53 -12.19 2.08
N LEU A 48 -9.00 -11.89 0.89
CA LEU A 48 -7.85 -12.57 0.32
C LEU A 48 -6.54 -11.88 0.77
N LEU A 49 -5.73 -12.62 1.54
CA LEU A 49 -4.40 -12.18 1.99
C LEU A 49 -3.35 -12.24 0.87
N TRP A 50 -3.50 -13.19 -0.04
CA TRP A 50 -2.66 -13.34 -1.23
C TRP A 50 -3.48 -13.02 -2.47
N LYS A 51 -2.90 -12.24 -3.40
CA LYS A 51 -3.59 -11.73 -4.60
C LYS A 51 -4.94 -11.12 -4.28
N GLY A 52 -4.99 -10.30 -3.22
CA GLY A 52 -6.20 -9.61 -2.78
C GLY A 52 -5.87 -8.26 -2.18
N ARG A 53 -6.90 -7.60 -1.64
CA ARG A 53 -6.83 -6.24 -1.09
C ARG A 53 -6.62 -6.19 0.42
N ALA A 54 -6.65 -7.34 1.11
CA ALA A 54 -6.42 -7.39 2.55
C ALA A 54 -5.12 -6.69 3.02
N PRO A 55 -3.98 -6.79 2.29
CA PRO A 55 -2.76 -6.08 2.68
C PRO A 55 -2.92 -4.56 2.77
N TYR A 56 -3.89 -3.95 2.06
CA TYR A 56 -4.12 -2.51 2.20
C TYR A 56 -4.54 -2.09 3.61
N LEU A 57 -5.19 -2.97 4.37
CA LEU A 57 -5.54 -2.70 5.76
C LEU A 57 -4.29 -2.55 6.63
N LEU A 58 -3.29 -3.42 6.40
CA LEU A 58 -2.01 -3.34 7.09
C LEU A 58 -1.22 -2.11 6.63
N PHE A 59 -1.26 -1.77 5.34
CA PHE A 59 -0.69 -0.52 4.83
C PHE A 59 -1.29 0.71 5.52
N LEU A 60 -2.62 0.82 5.60
CA LEU A 60 -3.29 1.95 6.27
C LEU A 60 -2.92 2.03 7.75
N TRP A 61 -2.83 0.88 8.43
CA TRP A 61 -2.39 0.82 9.81
C TRP A 61 -0.95 1.29 10.00
N LEU A 62 -0.01 0.79 9.18
CA LEU A 62 1.39 1.24 9.19
C LEU A 62 1.50 2.73 8.91
N PHE A 63 0.73 3.22 7.93
CA PHE A 63 0.72 4.62 7.56
C PHE A 63 0.23 5.50 8.72
N PHE A 64 -0.85 5.08 9.38
CA PHE A 64 -1.35 5.76 10.58
C PHE A 64 -0.28 5.82 11.70
N VAL A 65 0.39 4.70 11.97
CA VAL A 65 1.47 4.63 12.97
C VAL A 65 2.63 5.54 12.60
N GLU A 66 3.07 5.57 11.34
CA GLU A 66 4.14 6.45 10.87
C GLU A 66 3.77 7.94 10.97
N VAL A 67 2.51 8.31 10.70
CA VAL A 67 2.02 9.67 10.94
C VAL A 67 2.11 10.02 12.43
N ALA A 68 1.64 9.12 13.30
CA ALA A 68 1.62 9.35 14.75
C ALA A 68 3.05 9.50 15.32
N LEU A 69 3.98 8.63 14.91
CA LEU A 69 5.38 8.68 15.35
C LEU A 69 6.16 9.83 14.70
N GLY A 70 5.87 10.14 13.43
CA GLY A 70 6.51 11.17 12.63
C GLY A 70 6.04 12.60 12.91
N TRP A 71 4.98 12.77 13.71
CA TRP A 71 4.26 14.04 13.86
C TRP A 71 5.13 15.28 14.07
N LYS A 72 6.10 15.19 15.00
CA LYS A 72 7.01 16.31 15.30
C LYS A 72 7.95 16.62 14.14
N LYS A 73 8.43 15.60 13.43
CA LYS A 73 9.33 15.75 12.29
C LYS A 73 8.58 16.38 11.11
N LEU A 74 7.39 15.86 10.81
CA LEU A 74 6.55 16.34 9.70
C LEU A 74 6.14 17.81 9.84
N LYS A 75 5.91 18.29 11.07
CA LYS A 75 5.60 19.71 11.34
C LYS A 75 6.76 20.64 10.98
N THR A 76 7.99 20.22 11.23
CA THR A 76 9.21 21.02 10.96
C THR A 76 9.58 21.04 9.49
N GLU A 77 9.29 19.96 8.75
CA GLU A 77 9.63 19.80 7.32
C GLU A 77 8.60 20.38 6.35
N ARG A 78 7.77 21.31 6.83
CA ARG A 78 6.74 21.97 6.03
C ARG A 78 7.37 22.64 4.80
N THR A 79 6.82 22.35 3.63
CA THR A 79 7.01 23.17 2.43
C THR A 79 6.03 24.36 2.47
N ILE A 80 6.53 25.55 2.17
CA ILE A 80 5.79 26.82 2.16
C ILE A 80 4.68 26.77 1.08
N PHE A 81 3.52 27.35 1.39
CA PHE A 81 2.23 27.21 0.68
C PHE A 81 2.24 27.79 -0.76
N TRP A 82 1.47 27.16 -1.67
CA TRP A 82 1.28 27.43 -3.13
C TRP A 82 2.51 27.41 -4.03
N THR A 83 3.21 26.28 -4.06
CA THR A 83 4.18 25.99 -5.14
C THR A 83 3.53 25.06 -6.19
N LYS A 84 4.01 25.10 -7.45
CA LYS A 84 3.63 24.13 -8.51
C LYS A 84 3.62 22.67 -8.02
N LYS A 85 4.52 22.33 -7.09
CA LYS A 85 4.61 21.00 -6.44
C LYS A 85 3.38 20.62 -5.62
N THR A 86 2.78 21.56 -4.89
CA THR A 86 1.59 21.31 -4.05
C THR A 86 0.35 21.08 -4.92
N VAL A 87 0.22 21.81 -6.03
CA VAL A 87 -0.85 21.60 -7.02
C VAL A 87 -0.70 20.23 -7.67
N LEU A 88 0.51 19.88 -8.10
CA LEU A 88 0.79 18.55 -8.66
C LEU A 88 0.50 17.43 -7.65
N ALA A 89 0.88 17.61 -6.38
CA ALA A 89 0.56 16.66 -5.32
C ALA A 89 -0.95 16.50 -5.14
N ALA A 90 -1.70 17.60 -5.14
CA ALA A 90 -3.16 17.55 -5.03
C ALA A 90 -3.80 16.76 -6.19
N VAL A 91 -3.32 16.94 -7.43
CA VAL A 91 -3.77 16.15 -8.58
C VAL A 91 -3.47 14.66 -8.38
N ILE A 92 -2.25 14.32 -7.96
CA ILE A 92 -1.85 12.92 -7.74
C ILE A 92 -2.67 12.27 -6.62
N LEU A 93 -2.99 13.00 -5.56
CA LEU A 93 -3.84 12.51 -4.46
C LEU A 93 -5.28 12.19 -4.90
N LEU A 94 -5.76 12.74 -6.02
CA LEU A 94 -7.07 12.40 -6.58
C LEU A 94 -7.04 11.10 -7.39
N LEU A 95 -5.88 10.71 -7.94
CA LEU A 95 -5.76 9.57 -8.85
C LEU A 95 -6.19 8.22 -8.23
N PRO A 96 -5.87 7.87 -6.97
CA PRO A 96 -6.41 6.66 -6.35
C PRO A 96 -7.94 6.61 -6.36
N THR A 97 -8.59 7.74 -6.08
CA THR A 97 -10.06 7.84 -6.07
C THR A 97 -10.61 7.69 -7.49
N VAL A 98 -10.02 8.41 -8.45
CA VAL A 98 -10.37 8.29 -9.88
C VAL A 98 -10.22 6.85 -10.37
N TYR A 99 -9.15 6.16 -9.97
CA TYR A 99 -8.93 4.76 -10.29
C TYR A 99 -10.06 3.88 -9.73
N SER A 100 -10.34 3.98 -8.42
CA SER A 100 -11.34 3.14 -7.76
C SER A 100 -12.75 3.31 -8.34
N VAL A 101 -13.13 4.55 -8.67
CA VAL A 101 -14.40 4.85 -9.33
C VAL A 101 -14.37 4.37 -10.78
N GLY A 102 -13.27 4.63 -11.48
CA GLY A 102 -13.08 4.30 -12.89
C GLY A 102 -13.21 2.81 -13.20
N LEU A 103 -12.89 1.92 -12.25
CA LEU A 103 -13.10 0.47 -12.41
C LEU A 103 -14.54 0.14 -12.82
N HIS A 104 -15.55 0.86 -12.32
CA HIS A 104 -16.95 0.68 -12.69
C HIS A 104 -17.34 1.32 -14.03
N PHE A 105 -16.54 2.26 -14.53
CA PHE A 105 -16.79 2.97 -15.79
C PHE A 105 -15.94 2.38 -16.94
N GLY A 106 -15.59 1.11 -16.87
CA GLY A 106 -14.90 0.38 -17.94
C GLY A 106 -13.37 0.40 -17.87
N LEU A 107 -12.76 1.06 -16.88
CA LEU A 107 -11.30 1.02 -16.69
C LEU A 107 -10.80 -0.41 -16.48
N GLN A 108 -11.60 -1.28 -15.85
CA GLN A 108 -11.24 -2.68 -15.64
C GLN A 108 -10.97 -3.41 -16.97
N ALA A 109 -11.78 -3.18 -18.00
CA ALA A 109 -11.58 -3.79 -19.31
C ALA A 109 -10.26 -3.33 -19.94
N GLY A 110 -9.95 -2.02 -19.84
CA GLY A 110 -8.68 -1.48 -20.30
C GLY A 110 -7.48 -2.06 -19.55
N ILE A 111 -7.58 -2.25 -18.23
CA ILE A 111 -6.52 -2.89 -17.44
C ILE A 111 -6.30 -4.34 -17.91
N VAL A 112 -7.37 -5.10 -18.15
CA VAL A 112 -7.27 -6.48 -18.65
C VAL A 112 -6.62 -6.51 -20.04
N GLU A 113 -7.00 -5.59 -20.93
CA GLU A 113 -6.39 -5.48 -22.26
C GLU A 113 -4.90 -5.12 -22.18
N LEU A 114 -4.52 -4.19 -21.30
CA LEU A 114 -3.12 -3.90 -21.01
C LEU A 114 -2.38 -5.15 -20.52
N GLY A 115 -3.00 -5.96 -19.67
CA GLY A 115 -2.45 -7.23 -19.20
C GLY A 115 -2.12 -8.20 -20.34
N LYS A 116 -3.01 -8.30 -21.34
CA LYS A 116 -2.75 -9.08 -22.55
C LYS A 116 -1.58 -8.52 -23.34
N ALA A 117 -1.55 -7.19 -23.53
CA ALA A 117 -0.51 -6.51 -24.29
C ALA A 117 0.89 -6.66 -23.67
N VAL A 118 0.99 -6.68 -22.34
CA VAL A 118 2.27 -6.88 -21.64
C VAL A 118 2.64 -8.35 -21.44
N GLY A 119 1.83 -9.28 -21.93
CA GLY A 119 2.14 -10.72 -21.94
C GLY A 119 1.90 -11.44 -20.61
N VAL A 120 0.86 -11.07 -19.85
CA VAL A 120 0.43 -11.89 -18.70
C VAL A 120 0.10 -13.31 -19.18
N PRO A 121 0.69 -14.38 -18.60
CA PRO A 121 0.66 -15.73 -19.16
C PRO A 121 -0.66 -16.48 -18.89
N ALA A 122 -1.77 -15.89 -19.33
CA ALA A 122 -3.12 -16.40 -19.14
C ALA A 122 -3.36 -17.74 -19.86
N GLU A 123 -2.79 -17.92 -21.05
CA GLU A 123 -2.96 -19.14 -21.85
C GLU A 123 -2.29 -20.35 -21.18
N GLN A 124 -1.18 -20.13 -20.46
CA GLN A 124 -0.41 -21.19 -19.82
C GLN A 124 -0.91 -21.53 -18.41
N TYR A 125 -1.32 -20.52 -17.63
CA TYR A 125 -1.66 -20.69 -16.20
C TYR A 125 -3.12 -20.37 -15.86
N GLY A 126 -3.93 -20.02 -16.86
CA GLY A 126 -5.36 -19.76 -16.74
C GLY A 126 -5.74 -18.28 -16.69
N GLU A 127 -6.98 -18.01 -17.11
CA GLU A 127 -7.57 -16.65 -17.19
C GLU A 127 -7.64 -15.91 -15.84
N TRP A 128 -7.57 -16.63 -14.71
CA TRP A 128 -7.53 -16.02 -13.39
C TRP A 128 -6.34 -15.06 -13.22
N TYR A 129 -5.20 -15.38 -13.83
CA TYR A 129 -4.02 -14.52 -13.75
C TYR A 129 -4.20 -13.18 -14.44
N LEU A 130 -4.94 -13.19 -15.56
CA LEU A 130 -5.21 -11.99 -16.33
C LEU A 130 -6.37 -11.17 -15.75
N THR A 131 -7.40 -11.84 -15.26
CA THR A 131 -8.64 -11.19 -14.81
C THR A 131 -8.62 -10.76 -13.34
N HIS A 132 -7.78 -11.38 -12.50
CA HIS A 132 -7.71 -11.11 -11.06
C HIS A 132 -6.29 -10.77 -10.60
N SER A 133 -5.32 -11.66 -10.81
CA SER A 133 -3.95 -11.44 -10.31
C SER A 133 -3.30 -10.20 -10.89
N TRP A 134 -3.46 -9.98 -12.20
CA TRP A 134 -2.94 -8.82 -12.92
C TRP A 134 -3.55 -7.51 -12.41
N PRO A 135 -4.88 -7.30 -12.40
CA PRO A 135 -5.47 -6.07 -11.88
C PRO A 135 -5.02 -5.73 -10.46
N PHE A 136 -4.97 -6.70 -9.54
CA PHE A 136 -4.48 -6.42 -8.19
C PHE A 136 -3.00 -6.05 -8.18
N SER A 137 -2.13 -6.79 -8.88
CA SER A 137 -0.71 -6.43 -8.95
C SER A 137 -0.48 -5.04 -9.53
N PHE A 138 -1.23 -4.68 -10.57
CA PHE A 138 -1.20 -3.35 -11.18
C PHE A 138 -1.71 -2.26 -10.23
N GLU A 139 -2.83 -2.52 -9.54
CA GLU A 139 -3.41 -1.62 -8.53
C GLU A 139 -2.39 -1.27 -7.43
N TYR A 140 -1.72 -2.27 -6.86
CA TYR A 140 -0.71 -2.06 -5.81
C TYR A 140 0.49 -1.25 -6.28
N ILE A 141 1.01 -1.53 -7.47
CA ILE A 141 2.12 -0.75 -8.05
C ILE A 141 1.68 0.69 -8.29
N LEU A 142 0.49 0.89 -8.85
CA LEU A 142 -0.04 2.20 -9.14
C LEU A 142 -0.25 3.03 -7.86
N PHE A 143 -0.85 2.42 -6.83
CA PHE A 143 -1.09 3.07 -5.54
C PHE A 143 0.22 3.35 -4.81
N ALA A 144 1.22 2.46 -4.91
CA ALA A 144 2.55 2.69 -4.37
C ALA A 144 3.23 3.91 -5.03
N VAL A 145 3.16 4.02 -6.36
CA VAL A 145 3.71 5.17 -7.10
C VAL A 145 3.02 6.47 -6.67
N PHE A 146 1.69 6.47 -6.59
CA PHE A 146 0.93 7.65 -6.15
C PHE A 146 1.25 8.03 -4.71
N PHE A 147 1.38 7.05 -3.81
CA PHE A 147 1.73 7.29 -2.41
C PHE A 147 3.12 7.91 -2.28
N VAL A 148 4.15 7.24 -2.82
CA VAL A 148 5.54 7.70 -2.73
C VAL A 148 5.70 9.07 -3.37
N THR A 149 5.11 9.30 -4.54
CA THR A 149 5.18 10.59 -5.23
C THR A 149 4.48 11.69 -4.44
N SER A 150 3.31 11.41 -3.88
CA SER A 150 2.59 12.39 -3.04
C SER A 150 3.38 12.77 -1.79
N ILE A 151 3.96 11.77 -1.10
CA ILE A 151 4.80 12.01 0.07
C ILE A 151 6.03 12.84 -0.29
N TRP A 152 6.71 12.49 -1.39
CA TRP A 152 7.89 13.22 -1.83
C TRP A 152 7.58 14.67 -2.20
N LEU A 153 6.47 14.93 -2.89
CA LEU A 153 6.08 16.29 -3.28
C LEU A 153 5.66 17.15 -2.09
N LEU A 154 5.00 16.57 -1.09
CA LEU A 154 4.44 17.31 0.06
C LEU A 154 5.45 17.50 1.20
N TYR A 155 6.26 16.49 1.47
CA TYR A 155 7.15 16.43 2.63
C TYR A 155 8.64 16.26 2.26
N GLY A 156 8.95 16.21 0.97
CA GLY A 156 10.32 16.05 0.48
C GLY A 156 10.94 14.68 0.81
N VAL A 157 12.26 14.60 0.68
CA VAL A 157 13.04 13.37 0.97
C VAL A 157 12.94 12.96 2.44
N ARG A 158 12.78 13.92 3.36
CA ARG A 158 12.59 13.61 4.79
C ARG A 158 11.22 12.98 5.05
N GLY A 159 10.21 13.35 4.27
CA GLY A 159 8.93 12.65 4.22
C GLY A 159 9.09 11.19 3.84
N LEU A 160 9.84 10.89 2.78
CA LEU A 160 10.10 9.51 2.35
C LEU A 160 10.77 8.67 3.45
N LYS A 161 11.69 9.27 4.23
CA LYS A 161 12.28 8.60 5.40
C LYS A 161 11.29 8.36 6.52
N THR A 162 10.31 9.26 6.67
CA THR A 162 9.30 9.16 7.73
C THR A 162 8.25 8.10 7.41
N PHE A 163 7.95 7.91 6.12
CA PHE A 163 6.96 6.96 5.61
C PHE A 163 7.60 5.75 4.90
N ALA A 164 8.82 5.40 5.30
CA ALA A 164 9.61 4.39 4.63
C ALA A 164 8.98 3.01 4.76
N VAL A 165 8.40 2.69 5.92
CA VAL A 165 7.81 1.37 6.20
C VAL A 165 6.56 1.18 5.36
N SER A 166 5.65 2.17 5.33
CA SER A 166 4.43 2.07 4.51
C SER A 166 4.75 2.03 3.01
N SER A 167 5.71 2.85 2.56
CA SER A 167 6.17 2.87 1.16
C SER A 167 6.75 1.53 0.74
N PHE A 168 7.63 0.96 1.57
CA PHE A 168 8.24 -0.34 1.32
C PHE A 168 7.19 -1.45 1.36
N PHE A 169 6.23 -1.38 2.28
CA PHE A 169 5.20 -2.39 2.41
C PHE A 169 4.28 -2.45 1.18
N ILE A 170 3.67 -1.32 0.78
CA ILE A 170 2.76 -1.30 -0.38
C ILE A 170 3.50 -1.61 -1.69
N GLY A 171 4.70 -1.05 -1.86
CA GLY A 171 5.54 -1.31 -3.02
C GLY A 171 6.02 -2.77 -3.07
N GLY A 172 6.43 -3.31 -1.93
CA GLY A 172 6.87 -4.70 -1.80
C GLY A 172 5.75 -5.69 -2.13
N VAL A 173 4.56 -5.50 -1.56
CA VAL A 173 3.37 -6.31 -1.90
C VAL A 173 3.08 -6.24 -3.40
N GLY A 174 3.08 -5.03 -3.97
CA GLY A 174 2.88 -4.84 -5.41
C GLY A 174 3.91 -5.56 -6.27
N VAL A 175 5.19 -5.49 -5.91
CA VAL A 175 6.28 -6.16 -6.63
C VAL A 175 6.15 -7.68 -6.52
N PHE A 176 5.90 -8.23 -5.33
CA PHE A 176 5.72 -9.67 -5.17
C PHE A 176 4.48 -10.18 -5.91
N TYR A 177 3.38 -9.42 -5.86
CA TYR A 177 2.20 -9.73 -6.66
C TYR A 177 2.52 -9.66 -8.15
N MET A 178 3.28 -8.68 -8.61
CA MET A 178 3.66 -8.58 -10.02
C MET A 178 4.52 -9.77 -10.47
N ILE A 179 5.53 -10.13 -9.68
CA ILE A 179 6.37 -11.30 -9.95
C ILE A 179 5.51 -12.56 -10.03
N ASP A 180 4.62 -12.79 -9.06
CA ASP A 180 3.75 -13.98 -9.06
C ASP A 180 2.68 -13.92 -10.16
N THR A 181 2.40 -12.75 -10.75
CA THR A 181 1.48 -12.64 -11.90
C THR A 181 2.15 -13.13 -13.18
N PHE A 182 3.43 -12.81 -13.39
CA PHE A 182 4.19 -13.21 -14.57
C PHE A 182 4.91 -14.56 -14.42
N TYR A 183 5.23 -14.93 -13.18
CA TYR A 183 5.97 -16.15 -12.83
C TYR A 183 5.25 -16.92 -11.72
N PRO A 184 4.04 -17.43 -12.01
CA PRO A 184 3.24 -18.14 -11.02
C PRO A 184 3.88 -19.46 -10.58
N TYR A 185 3.40 -20.00 -9.46
CA TYR A 185 3.85 -21.27 -8.87
C TYR A 185 5.35 -21.34 -8.61
N GLY A 186 5.98 -20.19 -8.40
CA GLY A 186 7.41 -20.15 -8.12
C GLY A 186 8.30 -20.41 -9.34
N THR A 187 7.79 -20.24 -10.56
CA THR A 187 8.63 -20.36 -11.78
C THR A 187 9.78 -19.33 -11.81
N PHE A 188 9.71 -18.28 -10.99
CA PHE A 188 10.84 -17.38 -10.73
C PHE A 188 11.90 -18.02 -9.83
N THR A 189 12.83 -18.77 -10.45
CA THR A 189 13.82 -19.64 -9.80
C THR A 189 14.75 -18.94 -8.82
N VAL A 190 15.04 -17.65 -9.03
CA VAL A 190 15.89 -16.86 -8.12
C VAL A 190 15.26 -16.81 -6.73
N LEU A 191 13.95 -16.54 -6.62
CA LEU A 191 13.27 -16.56 -5.32
C LEU A 191 13.14 -17.98 -4.76
N GLN A 192 13.01 -18.99 -5.62
CA GLN A 192 12.97 -20.39 -5.19
C GLN A 192 14.26 -20.85 -4.51
N SER A 193 15.42 -20.31 -4.90
CA SER A 193 16.69 -20.66 -4.25
C SER A 193 16.76 -20.27 -2.76
N PHE A 194 15.93 -19.31 -2.32
CA PHE A 194 15.85 -18.91 -0.92
C PHE A 194 14.83 -19.73 -0.11
N VAL A 195 13.96 -20.51 -0.77
CA VAL A 195 12.93 -21.33 -0.09
C VAL A 195 13.56 -22.34 0.89
N PRO A 196 14.59 -23.13 0.52
CA PRO A 196 15.21 -24.06 1.46
C PRO A 196 15.77 -23.37 2.71
N VAL A 197 16.38 -22.20 2.55
CA VAL A 197 16.96 -21.41 3.64
C VAL A 197 15.87 -20.93 4.60
N THR A 198 14.80 -20.37 4.06
CA THR A 198 13.68 -19.85 4.87
C THR A 198 12.91 -20.97 5.57
N VAL A 199 12.66 -22.10 4.87
CA VAL A 199 12.02 -23.29 5.44
C VAL A 199 12.87 -23.89 6.57
N TYR A 200 14.18 -24.02 6.36
CA TYR A 200 15.08 -24.52 7.39
C TYR A 200 15.11 -23.60 8.62
N GLY A 201 15.22 -22.28 8.40
CA GLY A 201 15.19 -21.30 9.49
C GLY A 201 13.88 -21.34 10.29
N ALA A 202 12.73 -21.37 9.61
CA ALA A 202 11.42 -21.48 10.25
C ALA A 202 11.29 -22.78 11.05
N SER A 203 11.64 -23.93 10.45
CA SER A 203 11.60 -25.22 11.15
C SER A 203 12.51 -25.26 12.38
N SER A 204 13.70 -24.65 12.29
CA SER A 204 14.64 -24.57 13.40
C SER A 204 14.08 -23.77 14.57
N ILE A 205 13.48 -22.60 14.29
CA ILE A 205 12.85 -21.76 15.32
C ILE A 205 11.65 -22.50 15.93
N LEU A 206 10.78 -23.09 15.12
CA LEU A 206 9.61 -23.81 15.62
C LEU A 206 10.00 -25.04 16.45
N ASN A 207 11.06 -25.76 16.06
CA ASN A 207 11.60 -26.87 16.83
C ASN A 207 12.22 -26.41 18.15
N LEU A 208 12.92 -25.27 18.14
CA LEU A 208 13.43 -24.65 19.36
C LEU A 208 12.30 -24.27 20.33
N LEU A 209 11.14 -23.85 19.80
CA LEU A 209 9.94 -23.56 20.59
C LEU A 209 9.16 -24.83 21.00
N GLY A 210 9.60 -26.02 20.60
CA GLY A 210 9.00 -27.30 20.99
C GLY A 210 7.88 -27.81 20.09
N TYR A 211 7.66 -27.21 18.91
CA TYR A 211 6.54 -27.58 18.03
C TYR A 211 6.76 -28.85 17.20
N GLY A 212 7.95 -29.47 17.21
CA GLY A 212 8.19 -30.78 16.58
C GLY A 212 7.90 -30.82 15.07
N THR A 213 8.37 -29.81 14.34
CA THR A 213 8.16 -29.63 12.90
C THR A 213 9.15 -30.41 12.04
N GLN A 214 8.67 -30.90 10.90
CA GLN A 214 9.46 -31.56 9.87
C GLN A 214 9.28 -30.83 8.54
N THR A 215 10.33 -30.81 7.72
CA THR A 215 10.28 -30.22 6.39
C THR A 215 10.03 -31.32 5.36
N PHE A 216 9.21 -31.01 4.37
CA PHE A 216 8.98 -31.89 3.22
C PHE A 216 9.69 -31.31 2.01
N SER A 217 10.31 -32.16 1.19
CA SER A 217 10.78 -31.73 -0.12
C SER A 217 9.55 -31.31 -0.94
N GLY A 218 9.53 -30.06 -1.41
CA GLY A 218 8.55 -29.65 -2.42
C GLY A 218 8.67 -30.57 -3.62
N GLY A 219 7.58 -31.25 -3.98
CA GLY A 219 7.53 -32.13 -5.15
C GLY A 219 7.96 -31.39 -6.41
N ARG A 220 8.71 -32.08 -7.27
CA ARG A 220 8.90 -31.67 -8.67
C ARG A 220 7.64 -31.99 -9.46
#